data_AF-A0A5J5BL39-F1
#
_entry.id   AF-A0A5J5BL39-F1
#
_cell.length_a   1.000
_cell.length_b   1.000
_cell.length_c   1.000
_cell.angle_alpha   90.00
_cell.angle_beta   90.00
_cell.angle_gamma   90.00
#
_symmetry.space_group_name_H-M   'P 1'
#
loop_
_entity.id
_entity.type
_entity.pdbx_description
1 polymer ?
#
loop_
_entity_poly.entity_id
_entity_poly.type
_entity_poly.pdbx_seq_one_letter_code
_entity_poly.pdbx_strand_id
1 'polypeptide(L)'
;MLMDSCLEGHFSNDDGTELVRLASRCLQYETRDRPNSRSFVTALALLQKETEVPSHVLIGIPHETASSTQTSVLSPLGEACSRMDLTAIHKILVKTGYKDDDVVENELSFQMWTSQIQEALNSRNHWGCLF
;
A
#
# COMPACT_ATOMS: atom_id res chain seq x y z
N MET A 1 -0.86 19.23 17.43
CA MET A 1 -1.65 18.25 16.66
C MET A 1 -0.87 16.94 16.61
N LEU A 2 -1.53 15.78 16.71
CA LEU A 2 -0.91 14.47 16.41
C LEU A 2 -1.02 14.23 14.89
N MET A 3 -0.38 15.08 14.10
CA MET A 3 -0.23 14.84 12.67
C MET A 3 1.20 14.43 12.40
N ASP A 4 1.38 13.56 11.42
CA ASP A 4 2.69 13.25 10.89
C ASP A 4 3.35 14.56 10.45
N SER A 5 4.58 14.81 10.89
CA SER A 5 5.37 15.99 10.53
C SER A 5 5.51 16.14 9.02
N CYS A 6 5.44 15.04 8.26
CA CYS A 6 5.46 15.03 6.80
C CYS A 6 4.20 15.62 6.15
N LEU A 7 3.14 15.87 6.91
CA LEU A 7 1.88 16.47 6.43
C LEU A 7 1.75 17.94 6.84
N GLU A 8 2.73 18.48 7.57
CA GLU A 8 2.74 19.88 8.02
C GLU A 8 2.77 20.82 6.79
N GLY A 9 1.79 21.72 6.70
CA GLY A 9 1.66 22.68 5.59
C GLY A 9 0.88 22.18 4.36
N HIS A 10 0.52 20.89 4.28
CA HIS A 10 -0.27 20.33 3.16
C HIS A 10 -1.79 20.49 3.34
N PHE A 11 -2.26 20.65 4.57
CA PHE A 11 -3.67 20.83 4.88
C PHE A 11 -3.90 22.14 5.63
N SER A 12 -5.04 22.78 5.38
CA SER A 12 -5.46 23.87 6.26
C SER A 12 -5.83 23.31 7.64
N ASN A 13 -5.69 24.11 8.68
CA ASN A 13 -6.04 23.71 10.04
C ASN A 13 -7.52 23.28 10.16
N ASP A 14 -8.40 23.87 9.35
CA ASP A 14 -9.83 23.54 9.28
C ASP A 14 -10.05 22.15 8.68
N ASP A 15 -9.47 21.87 7.50
CA ASP A 15 -9.58 20.55 6.86
C ASP A 15 -8.98 19.46 7.75
N GLY A 16 -7.85 19.76 8.40
CA GLY A 16 -7.20 18.86 9.34
C GLY A 16 -8.11 18.54 10.53
N THR A 17 -8.81 19.53 11.06
CA THR A 17 -9.79 19.36 12.14
C THR A 17 -10.97 18.50 11.68
N GLU A 18 -11.50 18.76 10.50
CA GLU A 18 -12.61 17.98 9.92
C GLU A 18 -12.22 16.52 9.62
N LEU A 19 -10.99 16.28 9.15
CA LEU A 19 -10.46 14.94 8.91
C LEU A 19 -10.34 14.16 10.22
N VAL A 20 -9.80 14.78 11.28
CA VAL A 20 -9.72 14.17 12.61
C VAL A 20 -11.12 13.88 13.17
N ARG A 21 -12.06 14.82 12.99
CA ARG A 21 -13.47 14.63 13.39
C ARG A 21 -14.10 13.43 12.66
N LEU A 22 -13.87 13.30 11.35
CA LEU A 22 -14.39 12.20 10.55
C LEU A 22 -13.78 10.84 10.96
N ALA A 23 -12.46 10.79 11.15
CA ALA A 23 -11.77 9.59 11.64
C ALA A 23 -12.27 9.17 13.03
N SER A 24 -12.45 10.13 13.94
CA SER A 24 -12.99 9.90 15.27
C SER A 24 -14.39 9.29 15.24
N ARG A 25 -15.24 9.74 14.31
CA ARG A 25 -16.57 9.15 14.09
C ARG A 25 -16.52 7.71 13.58
N CYS A 26 -15.52 7.36 12.78
CA CYS A 26 -15.33 5.98 12.30
C CYS A 26 -14.92 5.02 13.44
N LEU A 27 -14.20 5.55 14.44
CA LEU A 27 -13.72 4.81 15.60
C LEU A 27 -14.72 4.74 16.77
N GLN A 28 -15.94 5.25 16.60
CA GLN A 28 -16.97 5.23 17.65
C GLN A 28 -17.30 3.79 18.07
N TYR A 29 -17.46 3.59 19.38
CA TYR A 29 -17.79 2.29 19.95
C TYR A 29 -19.15 1.81 19.44
N GLU A 30 -20.16 2.67 19.48
CA GLU A 30 -21.49 2.35 18.99
C GLU A 30 -21.56 2.42 17.46
N THR A 31 -22.12 1.39 16.83
CA THR A 31 -22.23 1.30 15.37
C THR A 31 -23.16 2.34 14.76
N ARG A 32 -24.15 2.82 15.53
CA ARG A 32 -25.12 3.84 15.06
C ARG A 32 -24.51 5.22 14.85
N ASP A 33 -23.41 5.52 15.56
CA ASP A 33 -22.74 6.82 15.50
C ASP A 33 -21.70 6.88 14.38
N ARG A 34 -21.31 5.70 13.86
CA ARG A 34 -20.39 5.58 12.73
C ARG A 34 -21.04 6.09 11.45
N PRO A 35 -20.30 6.81 10.60
CA PRO A 35 -20.81 7.25 9.32
C PRO A 35 -21.03 6.04 8.40
N ASN A 36 -22.10 6.06 7.61
CA ASN A 36 -22.27 5.10 6.52
C ASN A 36 -21.32 5.46 5.36
N SER A 37 -20.99 4.47 4.52
CA SER A 37 -20.03 4.64 3.42
C SER A 37 -20.36 5.81 2.51
N ARG A 38 -21.62 6.00 2.15
CA ARG A 38 -22.06 7.13 1.31
C ARG A 38 -21.79 8.48 1.96
N SER A 39 -22.16 8.63 3.24
CA SER A 39 -21.95 9.87 4.00
C SER A 39 -20.48 10.17 4.24
N PHE A 40 -19.68 9.12 4.44
CA PHE A 40 -18.23 9.23 4.62
C PHE A 40 -17.55 9.67 3.33
N VAL A 41 -17.86 9.04 2.20
CA VAL A 41 -17.34 9.43 0.87
C VAL A 41 -17.74 10.87 0.52
N THR A 42 -18.98 11.27 0.82
CA THR A 42 -19.44 12.64 0.58
C THR A 42 -18.64 13.66 1.42
N ALA A 43 -18.37 13.34 2.68
CA ALA A 43 -17.56 14.20 3.54
C ALA A 43 -16.10 14.28 3.05
N LEU A 44 -15.51 13.16 2.64
CA LEU A 44 -14.15 13.13 2.07
C LEU A 44 -14.05 13.92 0.76
N ALA A 45 -15.05 13.84 -0.11
CA ALA A 45 -15.07 14.57 -1.37
C ALA A 45 -15.01 16.10 -1.18
N LEU A 46 -15.55 16.61 -0.08
CA LEU A 46 -15.46 18.05 0.26
C LEU A 46 -14.07 18.45 0.78
N LEU A 47 -13.35 17.52 1.40
CA LEU A 47 -11.98 17.72 1.91
C LEU A 47 -10.92 17.50 0.83
N GLN A 48 -11.27 16.78 -0.24
CA GLN A 48 -10.39 16.53 -1.37
C GLN A 48 -10.25 17.79 -2.24
N LYS A 49 -9.22 18.59 -1.97
CA LYS A 49 -8.90 19.82 -2.71
C LYS A 49 -7.96 19.60 -3.89
N GLU A 50 -7.15 18.55 -3.85
CA GLU A 50 -6.25 18.19 -4.94
C GLU A 50 -7.00 17.47 -6.07
N THR A 51 -6.66 17.85 -7.30
CA THR A 51 -7.19 17.24 -8.54
C THR A 51 -6.76 15.78 -8.60
N GLU A 52 -7.62 14.89 -9.08
CA GLU A 52 -7.31 13.46 -9.26
C GLU A 52 -6.00 13.28 -10.04
N VAL A 53 -4.91 13.03 -9.31
CA VAL A 53 -3.62 12.67 -9.90
C VAL A 53 -3.77 11.22 -10.38
N PRO A 54 -3.54 10.94 -11.67
CA PRO A 54 -3.66 9.58 -12.18
C PRO A 54 -2.81 8.59 -11.36
N SER A 55 -3.34 7.40 -11.10
CA SER A 55 -2.70 6.41 -10.23
C SER A 55 -1.27 6.05 -10.66
N HIS A 56 -0.98 6.03 -11.96
CA HIS A 56 0.38 5.77 -12.47
C HIS A 56 1.38 6.85 -12.02
N VAL A 57 0.96 8.12 -11.93
CA VAL A 57 1.82 9.21 -11.42
C VAL A 57 2.08 9.05 -9.93
N LEU A 58 1.05 8.68 -9.15
CA LEU A 58 1.19 8.45 -7.70
C LEU A 58 2.11 7.26 -7.37
N ILE A 59 2.09 6.21 -8.20
CA ILE A 59 2.91 5.01 -8.02
C ILE A 59 4.30 5.19 -8.69
N GLY A 60 4.56 6.34 -9.32
CA GLY A 60 5.82 6.61 -10.02
C GLY A 60 6.02 5.74 -11.27
N ILE A 61 4.95 5.21 -11.84
CA ILE A 61 4.97 4.42 -13.07
C ILE A 61 4.90 5.39 -14.25
N PRO A 62 5.95 5.47 -15.10
CA PRO A 62 5.88 6.29 -16.29
C PRO A 62 4.73 5.80 -17.18
N HIS A 63 3.90 6.73 -17.65
CA HIS A 63 2.83 6.43 -18.59
C HIS A 63 3.46 5.84 -19.86
N GLU A 64 3.40 4.52 -20.04
CA GLU A 64 3.80 3.87 -21.29
C GLU A 64 2.87 4.38 -22.40
N THR A 65 3.34 5.36 -23.15
CA THR A 65 2.81 5.63 -24.47
C THR A 65 2.93 4.35 -25.28
N ALA A 66 1.83 4.01 -25.96
CA ALA A 66 1.70 2.79 -26.75
C ALA A 66 2.98 2.44 -27.51
N SER A 67 3.35 1.16 -27.47
CA SER A 67 4.55 0.56 -28.07
C SER A 67 5.81 0.55 -27.21
N SER A 68 5.72 -0.10 -26.05
CA SER A 68 6.87 -0.80 -25.51
C SER A 68 6.58 -2.30 -25.62
N THR A 69 7.02 -2.91 -26.72
CA THR A 69 7.18 -4.36 -26.85
C THR A 69 8.32 -4.82 -25.93
N GLN A 70 8.32 -4.37 -24.68
CA GLN A 70 9.13 -4.96 -23.63
C GLN A 70 8.36 -6.20 -23.23
N THR A 71 8.70 -7.31 -23.90
CA THR A 71 8.70 -8.61 -23.25
C THR A 71 9.57 -8.46 -22.02
N SER A 72 8.99 -7.92 -20.94
CA SER A 72 9.59 -7.91 -19.62
C SER A 72 9.99 -9.36 -19.40
N VAL A 73 11.29 -9.60 -19.22
CA VAL A 73 11.77 -10.95 -18.96
C VAL A 73 11.08 -11.38 -17.69
N LEU A 74 10.02 -12.18 -17.86
CA LEU A 74 9.20 -12.58 -16.75
C LEU A 74 10.11 -13.34 -15.80
N SER A 75 9.97 -13.07 -14.50
CA SER A 75 10.58 -13.93 -13.52
C SER A 75 10.11 -15.38 -13.76
N PRO A 76 10.86 -16.40 -13.33
CA PRO A 76 10.43 -17.78 -13.49
C PRO A 76 8.99 -18.04 -12.97
N LEU A 77 8.58 -17.31 -11.93
CA LEU A 77 7.20 -17.32 -11.43
C LEU A 77 6.23 -16.62 -12.39
N GLY A 78 6.57 -15.44 -12.88
CA GLY A 78 5.75 -14.71 -13.84
C GLY A 78 5.52 -15.50 -15.13
N GLU A 79 6.53 -16.22 -15.60
CA GLU A 79 6.46 -17.07 -16.79
C GLU A 79 5.54 -18.28 -16.55
N ALA A 80 5.62 -18.89 -15.37
CA ALA A 80 4.71 -19.96 -14.95
C ALA A 80 3.26 -19.47 -14.82
N CYS A 81 3.04 -18.28 -14.25
CA CYS A 81 1.73 -17.63 -14.16
C CYS A 81 1.14 -17.33 -15.54
N SER A 82 1.95 -16.81 -16.48
CA SER A 82 1.51 -16.54 -17.85
C SER A 82 1.06 -17.80 -18.58
N ARG A 83 1.67 -18.94 -18.27
CA ARG A 83 1.28 -20.26 -18.83
C ARG A 83 0.15 -20.95 -18.08
N MET A 84 -0.30 -20.37 -16.95
CA MET A 84 -1.19 -21.04 -16.00
C MET A 84 -0.64 -22.42 -15.55
N ASP A 85 0.68 -22.56 -15.48
CA ASP A 85 1.33 -23.81 -15.09
C ASP A 85 1.34 -23.94 -13.56
N LEU A 86 0.24 -24.47 -13.01
CA LEU A 86 0.06 -24.65 -11.58
C LEU A 86 1.16 -25.53 -10.95
N THR A 87 1.71 -26.48 -11.69
CA THR A 87 2.79 -27.35 -11.19
C THR A 87 4.09 -26.58 -11.06
N ALA A 88 4.45 -25.78 -12.07
CA ALA A 88 5.63 -24.91 -11.99
C ALA A 88 5.45 -23.83 -10.90
N ILE A 89 4.27 -23.22 -10.80
CA ILE A 89 3.95 -22.25 -9.73
C ILE A 89 4.13 -22.90 -8.36
N HIS A 90 3.52 -24.06 -8.12
CA HIS A 90 3.63 -24.78 -6.85
C HIS A 90 5.09 -25.12 -6.51
N LYS A 91 5.86 -25.62 -7.47
CA LYS A 91 7.28 -25.94 -7.28
C LYS A 91 8.11 -24.70 -6.93
N ILE A 92 7.82 -23.56 -7.55
CA ILE A 92 8.49 -22.30 -7.25
C ILE A 92 8.15 -21.85 -5.83
N LEU A 93 6.86 -21.87 -5.44
CA LEU A 93 6.41 -21.49 -4.10
C LEU A 93 7.07 -22.34 -3.00
N VAL A 94 7.07 -23.66 -3.17
CA VAL A 94 7.75 -24.61 -2.27
C VAL A 94 9.24 -24.29 -2.14
N LYS A 95 9.92 -23.99 -3.26
CA LYS A 95 11.35 -23.62 -3.26
C LYS A 95 11.62 -22.28 -2.56
N THR A 96 10.69 -21.33 -2.65
CA THR A 96 10.78 -20.01 -1.99
C THR A 96 10.41 -20.03 -0.51
N GLY A 97 10.11 -21.20 0.07
CA GLY A 97 9.82 -21.36 1.50
C GLY A 97 8.34 -21.46 1.85
N TYR A 98 7.43 -21.39 0.87
CA TYR A 98 6.00 -21.66 1.04
C TYR A 98 5.73 -23.16 0.92
N LYS A 99 6.29 -23.96 1.84
CA LYS A 99 5.96 -25.39 1.94
C LYS A 99 4.61 -25.55 2.63
N ASP A 100 3.93 -26.67 2.34
CA ASP A 100 2.75 -27.10 3.10
C ASP A 100 3.08 -27.13 4.60
N ASP A 101 2.11 -26.83 5.46
CA ASP A 101 2.23 -26.49 6.89
C ASP A 101 2.80 -27.62 7.82
N ASP A 102 3.83 -28.34 7.37
CA ASP A 102 4.66 -29.21 8.20
C ASP A 102 5.62 -28.36 9.03
N VAL A 103 5.06 -27.72 10.05
CA VAL A 103 5.67 -27.41 11.35
C VAL A 103 7.19 -27.21 11.32
N VAL A 104 7.65 -26.07 10.76
CA VAL A 104 8.93 -25.46 11.14
C VAL A 104 8.74 -23.95 11.26
N GLU A 105 8.74 -23.51 12.52
CA GLU A 105 8.94 -22.15 13.03
C GLU A 105 8.35 -20.98 12.24
N ASN A 106 7.10 -20.67 12.58
CA ASN A 106 6.44 -19.37 12.35
C ASN A 106 7.25 -18.14 12.85
N GLU A 107 8.37 -18.36 13.56
CA GLU A 107 9.33 -17.35 14.01
C GLU A 107 10.04 -16.65 12.83
N LEU A 108 10.36 -17.40 11.76
CA LEU A 108 11.06 -16.84 10.59
C LEU A 108 10.15 -16.00 9.69
N SER A 109 8.84 -16.29 9.63
CA SER A 109 7.89 -15.52 8.80
C SER A 109 7.73 -14.08 9.32
N PHE A 110 7.69 -13.92 10.64
CA PHE A 110 7.56 -12.62 11.28
C PHE A 110 8.84 -11.79 11.13
N GLN A 111 10.02 -12.43 11.23
CA GLN A 111 11.28 -11.74 10.96
C GLN A 111 11.41 -11.36 9.49
N MET A 112 11.06 -12.23 8.54
CA MET A 112 11.11 -11.93 7.11
C MET A 112 10.18 -10.75 6.74
N TRP A 113 8.96 -10.74 7.30
CA TRP A 113 8.00 -9.68 7.08
C TRP A 113 8.45 -8.35 7.70
N THR A 114 8.98 -8.37 8.93
CA THR A 114 9.47 -7.16 9.59
C THR A 114 10.75 -6.62 8.94
N SER A 115 11.63 -7.47 8.41
CA SER A 115 12.82 -7.04 7.66
C SER A 115 12.47 -6.26 6.39
N GLN A 116 11.47 -6.69 5.61
CA GLN A 116 11.03 -5.94 4.41
C GLN A 116 10.43 -4.59 4.77
N ILE A 117 9.61 -4.52 5.83
CA ILE A 117 9.06 -3.26 6.32
C ILE A 117 10.17 -2.35 6.85
N GLN A 118 11.15 -2.92 7.55
CA GLN A 118 12.31 -2.19 8.06
C GLN A 118 13.19 -1.65 6.94
N GLU A 119 13.42 -2.41 5.86
CA GLU A 119 14.14 -1.94 4.67
C GLU A 119 13.36 -0.83 3.93
N ALA A 120 12.04 -0.96 3.80
CA ALA A 120 11.19 0.08 3.23
C ALA A 120 11.21 1.37 4.08
N LEU A 121 11.21 1.26 5.41
CA LEU A 121 11.35 2.40 6.31
C LEU A 121 12.76 3.01 6.26
N ASN A 122 13.81 2.18 6.23
CA ASN A 122 15.20 2.62 6.17
C ASN A 122 15.52 3.31 4.85
N SER A 123 15.02 2.81 3.73
CA SER A 123 15.16 3.47 2.43
C SER A 123 14.46 4.82 2.45
N ARG A 124 13.25 4.93 2.98
CA ARG A 124 12.55 6.22 3.15
C ARG A 124 13.36 7.21 4.01
N ASN A 125 13.99 6.75 5.08
CA ASN A 125 14.86 7.58 5.92
C ASN A 125 16.16 8.00 5.20
N HIS A 126 16.69 7.16 4.32
CA HIS A 126 17.88 7.48 3.51
C HIS A 126 17.59 8.56 2.45
N TRP A 127 16.41 8.51 1.82
CA TRP A 127 15.97 9.55 0.88
C TRP A 127 15.51 10.84 1.56
N GLY A 128 15.10 10.77 2.84
CA GLY A 128 14.72 11.93 3.66
C GLY A 128 15.89 12.75 4.22
N CYS A 129 17.14 12.35 4.02
CA CYS A 129 18.33 13.10 4.46
C CYS A 129 19.12 13.74 3.31
N LEU A 130 18.58 13.74 2.08
CA LEU A 130 19.20 14.38 0.90
C LEU A 130 18.48 15.64 0.40
N PHE A 131 17.60 16.23 1.22
CA PHE A 131 17.08 17.59 1.01
C PHE A 131 17.10 18.40 2.30
#